data_AF-A0A3M1J5B1-F1
#
_entry.id   AF-A0A3M1J5B1-F1
#
_cell.length_a   1.000
_cell.length_b   1.000
_cell.length_c   1.000
_cell.angle_alpha   90.00
_cell.angle_beta   90.00
_cell.angle_gamma   90.00
#
_symmetry.space_group_name_H-M   'P 1'
#
loop_
_entity.id
_entity.type
_entity.pdbx_description
1 polymer ?
#
loop_
_entity_poly.entity_id
_entity_poly.type
_entity_poly.pdbx_seq_one_letter_code
_entity_poly.pdbx_strand_id
1 'polypeptide(L)'
;MRYFNTLRQQMVAALESRRLLADSQRRAHREEIIRDITSKIRNATTIDDIMKTTVTELGKVVGTSRGKIVLGAPTTAPPKNGGNTTNKAGDSTPDNEV
;
A
#
# COMPACT_ATOMS: atom_id res chain seq x y z
N MET A 1 36.91 44.21 -22.55
CA MET A 1 36.22 42.89 -22.54
C MET A 1 35.83 42.42 -21.12
N ARG A 2 35.25 43.28 -20.24
CA ARG A 2 34.80 42.86 -18.89
C ARG A 2 33.30 42.56 -18.79
N TYR A 3 32.47 43.16 -19.65
CA TYR A 3 31.01 43.04 -19.63
C TYR A 3 30.48 41.65 -20.01
N PHE A 4 31.19 40.93 -20.89
CA PHE A 4 30.76 39.60 -21.34
C PHE A 4 30.83 38.56 -20.21
N ASN A 5 31.83 38.66 -19.33
CA ASN A 5 32.00 37.72 -18.22
C ASN A 5 30.92 37.88 -17.14
N THR A 6 30.54 39.12 -16.80
CA THR A 6 29.49 39.38 -15.80
C THR A 6 28.11 38.98 -16.29
N LEU A 7 27.76 39.24 -17.55
CA LEU A 7 26.48 38.79 -18.12
C LEU A 7 26.37 37.26 -18.14
N ARG A 8 27.47 36.57 -18.44
CA ARG A 8 27.51 35.10 -18.44
C ARG A 8 27.28 34.52 -17.03
N GLN A 9 27.88 35.11 -16.01
CA GLN A 9 27.68 34.68 -14.60
C GLN A 9 26.23 34.89 -14.13
N GLN A 10 25.62 36.02 -14.50
CA GLN A 10 24.22 36.32 -14.16
C GLN A 10 23.25 35.34 -14.85
N MET A 11 23.49 34.97 -16.10
CA MET A 11 22.66 33.97 -16.80
C MET A 11 22.79 32.56 -16.20
N VAL A 12 24.00 32.13 -15.82
CA VAL A 12 24.21 30.83 -15.16
C VAL A 12 23.46 30.78 -13.83
N ALA A 13 23.58 31.81 -12.99
CA ALA A 13 22.89 31.90 -11.71
C ALA A 13 21.36 31.90 -11.87
N ALA A 14 20.82 32.59 -12.87
CA ALA A 14 19.39 32.61 -13.15
C ALA A 14 18.86 31.24 -13.64
N LEU A 15 19.60 30.54 -14.50
CA LEU A 15 19.22 29.21 -14.98
C LEU A 15 19.25 28.15 -13.86
N GLU A 16 20.28 28.18 -13.02
CA GLU A 16 20.39 27.31 -11.86
C GLU A 16 19.26 27.57 -10.86
N SER A 17 18.95 28.84 -10.62
CA SER A 17 17.81 29.26 -9.78
C SER A 17 16.47 28.77 -10.34
N ARG A 18 16.27 28.82 -11.67
CA ARG A 18 15.05 28.28 -12.31
C ARG A 18 14.95 26.77 -12.19
N ARG A 19 16.07 26.04 -12.27
CA ARG A 19 16.09 24.59 -12.05
C ARG A 19 15.73 24.24 -10.61
N LEU A 20 16.36 24.89 -9.63
CA LEU A 20 16.07 24.68 -8.22
C LEU A 20 14.61 25.01 -7.89
N LEU A 21 14.08 26.09 -8.46
CA LEU A 21 12.67 26.45 -8.31
C LEU A 21 11.74 25.41 -8.92
N ALA A 22 12.04 24.93 -10.14
CA ALA A 22 11.23 23.91 -10.80
C ALA A 22 11.22 22.58 -10.00
N ASP A 23 12.37 22.17 -9.48
CA ASP A 23 12.49 20.98 -8.63
C ASP A 23 11.70 21.15 -7.32
N SER A 24 11.78 22.32 -6.69
CA SER A 24 11.02 22.67 -5.49
C SER A 24 9.51 22.63 -5.75
N GLN A 25 9.05 23.28 -6.84
CA GLN A 25 7.63 23.28 -7.23
C GLN A 25 7.12 21.86 -7.51
N ARG A 26 7.93 21.03 -8.19
CA ARG A 26 7.56 19.64 -8.47
C ARG A 26 7.43 18.80 -7.20
N ARG A 27 8.26 19.07 -6.18
CA ARG A 27 8.17 18.43 -4.86
C ARG A 27 6.92 18.89 -4.11
N ALA A 28 6.69 20.20 -4.04
CA ALA A 28 5.52 20.77 -3.37
C ALA A 28 4.20 20.25 -3.95
N HIS A 29 4.10 20.18 -5.29
CA HIS A 29 2.92 19.62 -5.95
C HIS A 29 2.71 18.13 -5.63
N ARG A 30 3.79 17.36 -5.56
CA ARG A 30 3.71 15.95 -5.15
C ARG A 30 3.24 15.80 -3.71
N GLU A 31 3.74 16.63 -2.81
CA GLU A 31 3.35 16.63 -1.39
C GLU A 31 1.88 17.02 -1.21
N GLU A 32 1.41 18.01 -1.97
CA GLU A 32 0.00 18.42 -2.01
C GLU A 32 -0.91 17.24 -2.39
N ILE A 33 -0.59 16.54 -3.49
CA ILE A 33 -1.34 15.36 -3.93
C ILE A 33 -1.35 14.27 -2.86
N ILE A 34 -0.19 13.96 -2.28
CA ILE A 34 -0.09 12.93 -1.23
C ILE A 34 -0.96 13.30 -0.02
N ARG A 35 -0.91 14.57 0.39
CA ARG A 35 -1.68 15.08 1.53
C ARG A 35 -3.18 14.98 1.26
N ASP A 36 -3.65 15.41 0.09
CA ASP A 36 -5.06 15.34 -0.30
C ASP A 36 -5.58 13.90 -0.30
N ILE A 37 -4.87 12.98 -0.97
CA ILE A 37 -5.24 11.56 -1.00
C ILE A 37 -5.26 10.95 0.39
N THR A 38 -4.22 11.19 1.19
CA THR A 38 -4.15 10.67 2.56
C THR A 38 -5.31 11.20 3.41
N SER A 39 -5.69 12.48 3.24
CA SER A 39 -6.83 13.06 3.93
C SER A 39 -8.14 12.37 3.55
N LYS A 40 -8.37 12.14 2.25
CA LYS A 40 -9.57 11.42 1.75
C LYS A 40 -9.64 10.01 2.32
N ILE A 41 -8.52 9.31 2.36
CA ILE A 41 -8.43 7.95 2.92
C ILE A 41 -8.72 7.96 4.43
N ARG A 42 -8.13 8.90 5.20
CA ARG A 42 -8.35 8.98 6.66
C ARG A 42 -9.77 9.39 7.05
N ASN A 43 -10.47 10.09 6.18
CA ASN A 43 -11.87 10.51 6.41
C ASN A 43 -12.88 9.38 6.15
N ALA A 44 -12.48 8.27 5.52
CA ALA A 44 -13.36 7.13 5.30
C ALA A 44 -13.61 6.37 6.63
N THR A 45 -14.85 5.98 6.86
CA THR A 45 -15.32 5.40 8.13
C THR A 45 -15.34 3.87 8.14
N THR A 46 -15.24 3.23 6.98
CA THR A 46 -15.21 1.78 6.83
C THR A 46 -14.00 1.32 6.02
N ILE A 47 -13.54 0.08 6.23
CA ILE A 47 -12.43 -0.52 5.46
C ILE A 47 -12.76 -0.57 3.97
N ASP A 48 -14.02 -0.86 3.61
CA ASP A 48 -14.45 -0.90 2.22
C ASP A 48 -14.37 0.49 1.57
N ASP A 49 -14.79 1.54 2.29
CA ASP A 49 -14.69 2.93 1.82
C ASP A 49 -13.22 3.39 1.69
N ILE A 50 -12.36 2.98 2.63
CA ILE A 50 -10.91 3.21 2.56
C ILE A 50 -10.36 2.60 1.27
N MET A 51 -10.65 1.32 0.99
CA MET A 51 -10.14 0.64 -0.20
C MET A 51 -10.68 1.26 -1.49
N LYS A 52 -11.98 1.54 -1.55
CA LYS A 52 -12.63 2.17 -2.71
C LYS A 52 -12.07 3.56 -3.00
N THR A 53 -11.89 4.37 -1.95
CA THR A 53 -11.29 5.70 -2.06
C THR A 53 -9.84 5.60 -2.52
N THR A 54 -9.06 4.71 -1.91
CA THR A 54 -7.65 4.51 -2.24
C THR A 54 -7.45 4.09 -3.69
N VAL A 55 -8.17 3.06 -4.16
CA VAL A 55 -8.00 2.57 -5.55
C VAL A 55 -8.42 3.61 -6.58
N THR A 56 -9.44 4.42 -6.27
CA THR A 56 -9.94 5.48 -7.14
C THR A 56 -8.95 6.63 -7.23
N GLU A 57 -8.47 7.13 -6.09
CA GLU A 57 -7.56 8.28 -6.05
C GLU A 57 -6.17 7.93 -6.59
N LEU A 58 -5.64 6.74 -6.27
CA LEU A 58 -4.38 6.27 -6.85
C LEU A 58 -4.50 6.02 -8.36
N GLY A 59 -5.63 5.48 -8.83
CA GLY A 59 -5.88 5.28 -10.26
C GLY A 59 -5.82 6.59 -11.05
N LYS A 60 -6.42 7.66 -10.51
CA LYS A 60 -6.41 9.01 -11.11
C LYS A 60 -5.00 9.59 -11.22
N VAL A 61 -4.20 9.48 -10.15
CA VAL A 61 -2.84 10.07 -10.12
C VAL A 61 -1.86 9.30 -10.98
N VAL A 62 -1.94 7.97 -10.99
CA VAL A 62 -1.04 7.13 -11.78
C VAL A 62 -1.46 7.09 -13.26
N GLY A 63 -2.70 7.46 -13.58
CA GLY A 63 -3.23 7.43 -14.95
C GLY A 63 -3.56 6.01 -15.43
N THR A 64 -3.87 5.11 -14.50
CA THR A 64 -4.15 3.70 -14.80
C THR A 64 -5.64 3.41 -14.77
N SER A 65 -6.12 2.63 -15.74
CA SER A 65 -7.54 2.28 -15.89
C SER A 65 -8.04 1.23 -14.89
N ARG A 66 -7.14 0.43 -14.30
CA ARG A 66 -7.46 -0.67 -13.38
C ARG A 66 -6.44 -0.81 -12.24
N GLY A 67 -6.94 -0.98 -11.01
CA GLY A 67 -6.13 -1.30 -9.82
C GLY A 67 -6.88 -2.25 -8.89
N LYS A 68 -6.15 -3.01 -8.05
CA LYS A 68 -6.73 -3.92 -7.05
C LYS A 68 -5.96 -3.79 -5.74
N ILE A 69 -6.70 -3.79 -4.62
CA ILE A 69 -6.16 -3.86 -3.26
C ILE A 69 -6.60 -5.21 -2.66
N VAL A 70 -5.69 -5.91 -1.97
CA VAL A 70 -5.97 -7.20 -1.32
C VAL A 70 -5.60 -7.07 0.15
N LEU A 71 -6.55 -7.37 1.03
CA LEU A 71 -6.31 -7.44 2.46
C LEU A 71 -5.90 -8.87 2.84
N GLY A 72 -4.72 -9.04 3.41
CA GLY A 72 -4.29 -10.32 3.97
C GLY A 72 -5.02 -10.60 5.27
N ALA A 73 -5.51 -11.83 5.46
CA ALA A 73 -6.07 -12.25 6.74
C ALA A 73 -4.96 -12.29 7.81
N PRO A 74 -5.25 -11.89 9.07
CA PRO A 74 -4.30 -12.10 10.15
C PRO A 74 -4.07 -13.61 10.31
N THR A 75 -2.81 -14.03 10.19
CA THR A 75 -2.41 -15.44 10.29
C THR A 75 -2.49 -15.93 11.74
N THR A 76 -3.69 -16.20 12.22
CA THR A 76 -3.91 -16.88 13.50
C THR A 76 -4.41 -18.30 13.23
N ALA A 77 -3.51 -19.17 12.76
CA ALA A 77 -3.80 -20.60 12.66
C ALA A 77 -3.61 -21.25 14.05
N PRO A 78 -4.64 -21.88 14.65
CA PRO A 78 -4.46 -22.67 15.86
C PRO A 78 -3.69 -23.97 15.56
N PRO A 79 -2.85 -24.47 16.49
CA PRO A 79 -2.16 -25.74 16.31
C PRO A 79 -3.19 -26.87 16.18
N LYS A 80 -3.09 -27.66 15.10
CA LYS A 80 -3.87 -28.88 14.92
C LYS A 80 -3.41 -29.92 15.97
N ASN A 81 -4.08 -29.97 17.12
CA ASN A 81 -3.89 -31.04 18.09
C ASN A 81 -4.72 -32.26 17.65
N GLY A 82 -4.07 -33.24 17.04
CA GLY A 82 -4.68 -34.50 16.60
C GLY A 82 -4.88 -35.46 17.77
N GLY A 83 -6.01 -35.37 18.46
CA GLY A 83 -6.46 -36.40 19.40
C GLY A 83 -7.15 -37.54 18.67
N ASN A 84 -6.44 -38.64 18.40
CA ASN A 84 -7.07 -39.88 17.94
C ASN A 84 -7.49 -40.72 19.16
N THR A 85 -8.78 -40.69 19.50
CA THR A 85 -9.41 -41.64 20.43
C THR A 85 -10.05 -42.77 19.63
N THR A 86 -9.29 -43.81 19.30
CA THR A 86 -9.87 -45.09 18.89
C THR A 86 -10.26 -45.88 20.14
N ASN A 87 -11.41 -45.55 20.70
CA ASN A 87 -12.16 -46.46 21.56
C ASN A 87 -12.96 -47.40 20.65
N LYS A 88 -12.46 -48.62 20.42
CA LYS A 88 -13.31 -49.75 20.04
C LYS A 88 -13.41 -50.64 21.26
N ALA A 89 -14.44 -50.36 22.06
CA ALA A 89 -14.86 -51.17 23.20
C ALA A 89 -15.17 -52.59 22.76
N GLY A 90 -14.92 -53.53 23.67
CA GLY A 90 -15.04 -54.96 23.47
C GLY A 90 -16.43 -55.37 22.97
N ASP A 91 -16.41 -56.29 22.02
CA ASP A 91 -17.45 -57.30 21.88
C ASP A 91 -16.80 -58.63 22.24
N SER A 92 -17.10 -59.08 23.45
CA SER A 92 -16.80 -60.41 23.94
C SER A 92 -18.01 -61.27 23.64
N THR A 93 -17.97 -62.07 22.57
CA THR A 93 -18.87 -63.21 22.45
C THR A 93 -18.03 -64.48 22.54
N PRO A 94 -18.22 -65.31 23.58
CA PRO A 94 -17.49 -66.56 23.73
C PRO A 94 -18.18 -67.62 22.88
N ASP A 95 -17.56 -68.02 21.77
CA ASP A 95 -18.02 -69.19 21.01
C ASP A 95 -17.51 -70.47 21.70
N ASN A 96 -18.38 -71.00 22.57
CA ASN A 96 -18.32 -72.37 23.08
C ASN A 96 -19.68 -73.05 22.83
N GLU A 97 -19.76 -73.85 21.76
CA GLU A 97 -20.69 -74.96 21.46
C GLU A 97 -20.31 -75.46 20.05
N VAL A 98 -19.99 -76.72 19.71
CA VAL A 98 -20.18 -78.06 20.29
C VAL A 98 -19.04 -78.96 19.81
#